data_AF-A0A1X7CQ14-F1
#
_entry.id   AF-A0A1X7CQ14-F1
#
_cell.length_a   1.000
_cell.length_b   1.000
_cell.length_c   1.000
_cell.angle_alpha   90.00
_cell.angle_beta   90.00
_cell.angle_gamma   90.00
#
_symmetry.space_group_name_H-M   'P 1'
#
loop_
_entity.id
_entity.type
_entity.pdbx_description
1 polymer ?
#
loop_
_entity_poly.entity_id
_entity_poly.type
_entity_poly.pdbx_seq_one_letter_code
_entity_poly.pdbx_strand_id
1 'polypeptide(L)'
;MLRKITSLISFFAIIVLSLTSIILYLVPQGRVAYWADWTFLGLSKDQWGSIHICTGVLFLFASIIHIWLNWKPIIAYLKKKSSTSNFSSAAFFISILLTLYVAIGSLTGLPPMKQVLEFSAYLKTQGEMKYGNPPYGHAELSSLAVFCKRMGLDLDKAVASIKGAEIEIESTAQSIRAIADKAGLTPKELHEIILKDQPEQRTNMNAGGPLNQSGMHQDSGYNNSGSGMGSGMGSGAGSGLGKLTLEEYCERQNLDLNTALGILREKGAVVDKSTTIRDIAGMLNMTSPRQIGILLHP
;
A
#
# COMPACT_ATOMS: atom_id res chain seq x y z
N MET A 1 -8.75 -30.58 27.65
CA MET A 1 -7.67 -29.57 27.57
C MET A 1 -7.73 -28.74 26.30
N LEU A 2 -7.79 -29.34 25.10
CA LEU A 2 -7.77 -28.62 23.82
C LEU A 2 -8.76 -27.45 23.71
N ARG A 3 -10.05 -27.65 24.07
CA ARG A 3 -11.06 -26.57 24.08
C ARG A 3 -10.64 -25.34 24.90
N LYS A 4 -10.08 -25.56 26.09
CA LYS A 4 -9.64 -24.49 26.99
C LYS A 4 -8.47 -23.74 26.36
N ILE A 5 -7.48 -24.48 25.86
CA ILE A 5 -6.29 -23.92 25.20
C ILE A 5 -6.70 -23.05 24.00
N THR A 6 -7.53 -23.57 23.09
CA THR A 6 -7.98 -22.82 21.91
C THR A 6 -8.74 -21.54 22.30
N SER A 7 -9.60 -21.61 23.33
CA SER A 7 -10.34 -20.45 23.81
C SER A 7 -9.41 -19.39 24.43
N LEU A 8 -8.43 -19.79 25.24
CA LEU A 8 -7.43 -18.88 25.81
C LEU A 8 -6.55 -18.25 24.71
N ILE A 9 -6.12 -19.02 23.71
CA ILE A 9 -5.35 -18.51 22.57
C ILE A 9 -6.16 -17.44 21.83
N SER A 10 -7.42 -17.72 21.49
CA SER A 10 -8.30 -16.73 20.83
C SER A 10 -8.48 -15.48 21.68
N PHE A 11 -8.60 -15.61 23.01
CA PHE A 11 -8.74 -14.48 23.94
C PHE A 11 -7.49 -13.59 23.99
N PHE A 12 -6.29 -14.16 24.11
CA PHE A 12 -5.07 -13.34 24.11
C PHE A 12 -4.78 -12.76 22.72
N ALA A 13 -5.01 -13.53 21.65
CA ALA A 13 -4.80 -13.06 20.29
C ALA A 13 -5.72 -11.88 19.93
N ILE A 14 -6.99 -11.87 20.38
CA ILE A 14 -7.86 -10.72 20.11
C ILE A 14 -7.40 -9.45 20.83
N ILE A 15 -6.83 -9.55 22.05
CA ILE A 15 -6.26 -8.38 22.75
C ILE A 15 -5.13 -7.77 21.94
N VAL A 16 -4.18 -8.60 21.48
CA VAL A 16 -3.06 -8.13 20.65
C VAL A 16 -3.55 -7.59 19.30
N LEU A 17 -4.54 -8.23 18.68
CA LEU A 17 -5.16 -7.73 17.45
C LEU A 17 -5.85 -6.39 17.63
N SER A 18 -6.56 -6.16 18.73
CA SER A 18 -7.20 -4.87 19.01
C SER A 18 -6.15 -3.77 19.16
N LEU A 19 -5.09 -4.01 19.94
CA LEU A 19 -4.00 -3.06 20.12
C LEU A 19 -3.31 -2.73 18.80
N THR A 20 -2.93 -3.75 18.03
CA THR A 20 -2.28 -3.56 16.73
C THR A 20 -3.21 -2.93 15.70
N SER A 21 -4.51 -3.22 15.72
CA SER A 21 -5.50 -2.56 14.84
C SER A 21 -5.58 -1.06 15.12
N ILE A 22 -5.60 -0.65 16.40
CA ILE A 22 -5.61 0.77 16.77
C ILE A 22 -4.34 1.46 16.28
N ILE A 23 -3.18 0.83 16.49
CA ILE A 23 -1.90 1.39 16.05
C ILE A 23 -1.89 1.52 14.53
N LEU A 24 -2.18 0.46 13.79
CA LEU A 24 -2.23 0.45 12.31
C LEU A 24 -3.27 1.42 11.74
N TYR A 25 -4.32 1.73 12.48
CA TYR A 25 -5.29 2.75 12.12
C TYR A 25 -4.72 4.17 12.22
N LEU A 26 -3.79 4.41 13.16
CA LEU A 26 -3.11 5.69 13.38
C LEU A 26 -1.84 5.87 12.53
N VAL A 27 -1.22 4.77 12.07
CA VAL A 27 0.02 4.85 11.28
C VAL A 27 -0.21 5.68 10.01
N PRO A 28 0.71 6.61 9.66
CA PRO A 28 0.63 7.36 8.41
C PRO A 28 0.67 6.44 7.17
N GLN A 29 0.39 7.02 6.00
CA GLN A 29 0.52 6.29 4.72
C GLN A 29 1.91 5.68 4.59
N GLY A 30 2.03 4.51 3.94
CA GLY A 30 3.31 3.81 3.79
C GLY A 30 4.41 4.70 3.21
N ARG A 31 4.10 5.47 2.15
CA ARG A 31 5.02 6.43 1.53
C ARG A 31 5.60 7.43 2.54
N VAL A 32 4.77 8.01 3.39
CA VAL A 32 5.18 8.97 4.44
C VAL A 32 5.96 8.26 5.54
N ALA A 33 5.49 7.08 5.95
CA ALA A 33 6.11 6.30 7.01
C ALA A 33 7.54 5.88 6.65
N TYR A 34 7.80 5.47 5.40
CA TYR A 34 9.14 5.11 4.95
C TYR A 34 10.00 6.34 4.67
N TRP A 35 9.40 7.43 4.18
CA TRP A 35 10.14 8.66 3.89
C TRP A 35 10.69 9.35 5.15
N ALA A 36 9.94 9.30 6.24
CA ALA A 36 10.31 9.91 7.52
C ALA A 36 10.79 8.90 8.57
N ASP A 37 11.09 7.65 8.17
CA ASP A 37 11.37 6.50 9.06
C ASP A 37 10.53 6.50 10.33
N TRP A 38 9.22 6.53 10.13
CA TRP A 38 8.25 6.59 11.20
C TRP A 38 8.37 5.37 12.13
N THR A 39 8.47 5.64 13.43
CA THR A 39 8.46 4.64 14.49
C THR A 39 7.47 5.01 15.59
N PHE A 40 6.93 4.00 16.25
CA PHE A 40 6.09 4.14 17.43
C PHE A 40 6.43 3.05 18.45
N LEU A 41 6.72 3.47 19.68
CA LEU A 41 7.25 2.60 20.74
C LEU A 41 8.46 1.77 20.31
N GLY A 42 9.34 2.37 19.50
CA GLY A 42 10.56 1.73 18.99
C GLY A 42 10.35 0.73 17.85
N LEU A 43 9.12 0.60 17.33
CA LEU A 43 8.80 -0.28 16.22
C LEU A 43 8.39 0.51 14.97
N SER A 44 8.85 0.04 13.81
CA SER A 44 8.48 0.59 12.51
C SER A 44 7.06 0.18 12.10
N LYS A 45 6.52 0.85 11.08
CA LYS A 45 5.24 0.46 10.44
C LYS A 45 5.20 -1.03 10.08
N ASP A 46 6.26 -1.57 9.50
CA ASP A 46 6.31 -2.95 9.03
C ASP A 46 6.36 -3.95 10.17
N GLN A 47 7.05 -3.61 11.27
CA GLN A 47 7.09 -4.44 12.47
C GLN A 47 5.72 -4.51 13.13
N TRP A 48 5.01 -3.38 13.26
CA TRP A 48 3.62 -3.37 13.72
C TRP A 48 2.70 -4.20 12.80
N GLY A 49 2.87 -4.06 11.48
CA GLY A 49 2.16 -4.87 10.49
C GLY A 49 2.44 -6.37 10.63
N SER A 50 3.70 -6.74 10.86
CA SER A 50 4.14 -8.13 11.04
C SER A 50 3.50 -8.77 12.27
N ILE A 51 3.50 -8.06 13.41
CA ILE A 51 2.85 -8.53 14.64
C ILE A 51 1.35 -8.74 14.39
N HIS A 52 0.69 -7.79 13.73
CA HIS A 52 -0.74 -7.88 13.42
C HIS A 52 -1.06 -9.08 12.53
N ILE A 53 -0.33 -9.26 11.43
CA ILE A 53 -0.56 -10.35 10.47
C ILE A 53 -0.33 -11.71 11.12
N CYS A 54 0.83 -11.91 11.78
CA CYS A 54 1.14 -13.19 12.41
C CYS A 54 0.13 -13.55 13.51
N THR A 55 -0.27 -12.56 14.32
CA THR A 55 -1.30 -12.78 15.35
C THR A 55 -2.68 -13.02 14.75
N GLY A 56 -2.99 -12.38 13.62
CA GLY A 56 -4.21 -12.58 12.85
C GLY A 56 -4.31 -14.00 12.29
N VAL A 57 -3.23 -14.52 11.71
CA VAL A 57 -3.15 -15.91 11.24
C VAL A 57 -3.37 -16.89 12.40
N LEU A 58 -2.71 -16.66 13.55
CA LEU A 58 -2.94 -17.46 14.75
C LEU A 58 -4.41 -17.41 15.20
N PHE A 59 -5.01 -16.23 15.23
CA PHE A 59 -6.40 -16.04 15.62
C PHE A 59 -7.37 -16.73 14.66
N LEU A 60 -7.14 -16.67 13.35
CA LEU A 60 -7.95 -17.36 12.35
C LEU A 60 -7.89 -18.88 12.51
N PHE A 61 -6.68 -19.43 12.64
CA PHE A 61 -6.50 -20.86 12.87
C PHE A 61 -7.16 -21.32 14.19
N ALA A 62 -6.93 -20.59 15.27
CA ALA A 62 -7.58 -20.84 16.56
C ALA A 62 -9.11 -20.73 16.44
N SER A 63 -9.63 -19.78 15.68
CA SER A 63 -11.08 -19.59 15.48
C SER A 63 -11.72 -20.76 14.72
N ILE A 64 -11.05 -21.30 13.69
CA ILE A 64 -11.53 -22.49 12.96
C ILE A 64 -11.63 -23.68 13.92
N ILE A 65 -10.57 -23.94 14.70
CA ILE A 65 -10.58 -25.01 15.71
C ILE A 65 -11.65 -24.73 16.77
N HIS A 66 -11.80 -23.47 17.19
CA HIS A 66 -12.78 -23.07 18.19
C HIS A 66 -14.21 -23.35 17.70
N ILE A 67 -14.53 -23.02 16.46
CA ILE A 67 -15.84 -23.29 15.83
C ILE A 67 -16.07 -24.80 15.75
N TRP A 68 -15.07 -25.57 15.29
CA TRP A 68 -15.18 -27.03 15.18
C TRP A 68 -15.43 -27.69 16.54
N LEU A 69 -14.66 -27.32 17.56
CA LEU A 69 -14.80 -27.87 18.90
C LEU A 69 -16.10 -27.45 19.61
N ASN A 70 -16.66 -26.29 19.24
CA ASN A 70 -17.89 -25.72 19.81
C ASN A 70 -19.09 -25.76 18.85
N TRP A 71 -19.08 -26.68 17.87
CA TRP A 71 -20.13 -26.79 16.87
C TRP A 71 -21.53 -27.00 17.47
N LYS A 72 -21.65 -27.88 18.46
CA LYS A 72 -22.93 -28.15 19.15
C LYS A 72 -23.52 -26.89 19.82
N PRO A 73 -22.77 -26.14 20.64
CA PRO A 73 -23.19 -24.83 21.14
C PRO A 73 -23.61 -23.84 20.04
N ILE A 74 -22.84 -23.70 18.96
CA ILE A 74 -23.15 -22.77 17.87
C ILE A 74 -24.50 -23.11 17.23
N ILE A 75 -24.73 -24.40 16.90
CA ILE A 75 -26.00 -24.85 16.36
C ILE A 75 -27.15 -24.66 17.35
N ALA A 76 -26.89 -24.74 18.66
CA ALA A 76 -27.91 -24.45 19.67
C ALA A 76 -28.35 -22.98 19.64
N TYR A 77 -27.43 -22.03 19.43
CA TYR A 77 -27.77 -20.60 19.29
C TYR A 77 -28.58 -20.29 18.02
N LEU A 78 -28.45 -21.10 16.97
CA LEU A 78 -29.21 -20.94 15.73
C LEU A 78 -30.60 -21.56 15.78
N LYS A 79 -30.88 -22.42 16.77
CA LYS A 79 -32.16 -23.12 16.93
C LYS A 79 -33.12 -22.31 17.80
N LYS A 80 -34.42 -22.35 17.47
CA LYS A 80 -35.49 -21.80 18.32
C LYS A 80 -35.70 -22.68 19.56
N LYS A 81 -36.02 -22.06 20.71
CA LYS A 81 -36.30 -22.73 22.00
C LYS A 81 -37.54 -23.67 21.97
N SER A 82 -38.41 -23.57 20.95
CA SER A 82 -39.61 -24.41 20.82
C SER A 82 -39.68 -25.10 19.45
N SER A 83 -39.30 -26.38 19.42
CA SER A 83 -39.58 -27.42 18.41
C SER A 83 -39.00 -27.30 16.98
N THR A 84 -38.62 -28.47 16.45
CA THR A 84 -38.45 -28.86 15.03
C THR A 84 -37.69 -27.89 14.11
N SER A 85 -36.37 -28.14 14.00
CA SER A 85 -35.51 -27.98 12.80
C SER A 85 -35.54 -26.68 11.97
N ASN A 86 -36.07 -25.56 12.44
CA ASN A 86 -36.08 -24.32 11.66
C ASN A 86 -35.06 -23.29 12.19
N PHE A 87 -34.10 -22.91 11.34
CA PHE A 87 -33.04 -21.90 11.59
C PHE A 87 -33.58 -20.45 11.54
N SER A 88 -34.70 -20.17 12.20
CA SER A 88 -35.45 -18.90 12.05
C SER A 88 -35.59 -18.12 13.37
N SER A 89 -34.48 -17.96 14.11
CA SER A 89 -34.45 -17.04 15.25
C SER A 89 -34.34 -15.58 14.76
N ALA A 90 -35.01 -14.64 15.41
CA ALA A 90 -34.83 -13.21 15.10
C ALA A 90 -33.36 -12.78 15.21
N ALA A 91 -32.62 -13.34 16.16
CA ALA A 91 -31.18 -13.08 16.31
C ALA A 91 -30.38 -13.46 15.06
N PHE A 92 -30.72 -14.54 14.36
CA PHE A 92 -30.04 -14.96 13.13
C PHE A 92 -30.20 -13.91 12.02
N PHE A 93 -31.43 -13.46 11.77
CA PHE A 93 -31.70 -12.43 10.77
C PHE A 93 -31.09 -11.08 11.15
N ILE A 94 -31.18 -10.68 12.43
CA ILE A 94 -30.57 -9.44 12.91
C ILE A 94 -29.05 -9.46 12.71
N SER A 95 -28.37 -10.57 13.05
CA SER A 95 -26.93 -10.69 12.84
C SER A 95 -26.55 -10.58 11.37
N ILE A 96 -27.26 -11.28 10.47
CA ILE A 96 -27.01 -11.19 9.03
C ILE A 96 -27.26 -9.78 8.50
N LEU A 97 -28.40 -9.17 8.83
CA LEU A 97 -28.74 -7.82 8.38
C LEU A 97 -27.72 -6.80 8.86
N LEU A 98 -27.26 -6.90 10.12
CA LEU A 98 -26.24 -5.99 10.65
C LEU A 98 -24.88 -6.20 9.95
N THR A 99 -24.46 -7.44 9.73
CA THR A 99 -23.22 -7.74 9.00
C THR A 99 -23.29 -7.23 7.56
N LEU A 100 -24.40 -7.45 6.86
CA LEU A 100 -24.62 -6.94 5.50
C LEU A 100 -24.68 -5.42 5.48
N TYR A 101 -25.33 -4.79 6.47
CA TYR A 101 -25.40 -3.34 6.59
C TYR A 101 -24.01 -2.72 6.75
N VAL A 102 -23.15 -3.29 7.61
CA VAL A 102 -21.77 -2.81 7.77
C VAL A 102 -20.96 -3.03 6.50
N ALA A 103 -21.08 -4.20 5.87
CA ALA A 103 -20.34 -4.52 4.64
C ALA A 103 -20.74 -3.62 3.46
N ILE A 104 -22.05 -3.55 3.16
CA ILE A 104 -22.60 -2.71 2.09
C ILE A 104 -22.38 -1.24 2.42
N GLY A 105 -22.64 -0.83 3.66
CA GLY A 105 -22.48 0.55 4.10
C GLY A 105 -21.03 1.04 4.06
N SER A 106 -20.05 0.15 4.22
CA SER A 106 -18.64 0.50 4.00
C SER A 106 -18.34 0.79 2.53
N LEU A 107 -19.03 0.13 1.59
CA LEU A 107 -18.86 0.34 0.15
C LEU A 107 -19.66 1.56 -0.37
N THR A 108 -20.82 1.84 0.22
CA THR A 108 -21.73 2.90 -0.23
C THR A 108 -21.63 4.19 0.59
N GLY A 109 -20.79 4.21 1.63
CA GLY A 109 -20.60 5.39 2.49
C GLY A 109 -21.76 5.67 3.44
N LEU A 110 -22.45 4.62 3.91
CA LEU A 110 -23.49 4.76 4.94
C LEU A 110 -22.87 5.04 6.32
N PRO A 111 -23.55 5.79 7.19
CA PRO A 111 -23.11 5.97 8.57
C PRO A 111 -23.25 4.66 9.40
N PRO A 112 -22.41 4.42 10.42
CA PRO A 112 -21.25 5.20 10.83
C PRO A 112 -19.96 4.88 10.04
N MET A 113 -20.00 3.96 9.07
CA MET A 113 -18.81 3.47 8.35
C MET A 113 -18.09 4.62 7.63
N LYS A 114 -18.84 5.55 7.03
CA LYS A 114 -18.29 6.76 6.42
C LYS A 114 -17.44 7.57 7.41
N GLN A 115 -17.95 7.84 8.61
CA GLN A 115 -17.26 8.62 9.64
C GLN A 115 -15.97 7.94 10.09
N VAL A 116 -15.98 6.61 10.23
CA VAL A 116 -14.78 5.83 10.53
C VAL A 116 -13.75 6.04 9.42
N LEU A 117 -14.11 5.81 8.16
CA LEU A 117 -13.18 5.93 7.04
C LEU A 117 -12.64 7.36 6.86
N GLU A 118 -13.48 8.38 7.02
CA GLU A 118 -13.08 9.79 6.96
C GLU A 118 -12.13 10.16 8.11
N PHE A 119 -12.35 9.64 9.32
CA PHE A 119 -11.43 9.85 10.43
C PHE A 119 -10.06 9.21 10.17
N SER A 120 -10.02 8.00 9.59
CA SER A 120 -8.76 7.39 9.15
C SER A 120 -8.05 8.25 8.10
N ALA A 121 -8.78 8.79 7.13
CA ALA A 121 -8.22 9.68 6.11
C ALA A 121 -7.66 10.96 6.72
N TYR A 122 -8.39 11.58 7.65
CA TYR A 122 -7.94 12.76 8.37
C TYR A 122 -6.61 12.50 9.11
N LEU A 123 -6.49 11.40 9.85
CA LEU A 123 -5.25 11.03 10.54
C LEU A 123 -4.08 10.85 9.58
N LYS A 124 -4.32 10.25 8.40
CA LYS A 124 -3.30 10.10 7.35
C LYS A 124 -2.83 11.46 6.82
N THR A 125 -3.74 12.38 6.55
CA THR A 125 -3.41 13.75 6.12
C THR A 125 -2.64 14.53 7.18
N GLN A 126 -2.98 14.37 8.47
CA GLN A 126 -2.18 14.95 9.56
C GLN A 126 -0.75 14.38 9.57
N GLY A 127 -0.60 13.08 9.31
CA GLY A 127 0.70 12.44 9.11
C GLY A 127 1.48 13.06 7.95
N GLU A 128 0.85 13.25 6.79
CA GLU A 128 1.47 13.89 5.62
C GLU A 128 1.96 15.31 5.92
N MET A 129 1.16 16.12 6.62
CA MET A 129 1.54 17.49 6.99
C MET A 129 2.68 17.52 8.02
N LYS A 130 2.69 16.59 8.98
CA LYS A 130 3.70 16.55 10.04
C LYS A 130 5.04 15.98 9.55
N TYR A 131 4.99 14.87 8.83
CA TYR A 131 6.18 14.12 8.44
C TYR A 131 6.68 14.51 7.05
N GLY A 132 5.83 15.08 6.19
CA GLY A 132 6.18 15.47 4.84
C GLY A 132 5.99 14.34 3.83
N ASN A 133 5.76 14.71 2.58
CA ASN A 133 5.56 13.77 1.49
C ASN A 133 6.88 13.52 0.74
N PRO A 134 7.18 12.26 0.34
CA PRO A 134 8.26 12.02 -0.59
C PRO A 134 7.95 12.68 -1.94
N PRO A 135 8.97 13.09 -2.70
CA PRO A 135 8.77 13.77 -3.97
C PRO A 135 8.08 12.89 -5.04
N TYR A 136 8.24 11.57 -4.92
CA TYR A 136 7.53 10.59 -5.74
C TYR A 136 7.45 9.25 -4.98
N GLY A 137 6.70 8.29 -5.51
CA GLY A 137 6.53 6.97 -4.87
C GLY A 137 7.86 6.23 -4.71
N HIS A 138 8.10 5.69 -3.51
CA HIS A 138 9.31 4.95 -3.16
C HIS A 138 10.63 5.68 -3.45
N ALA A 139 10.65 7.01 -3.26
CA ALA A 139 11.84 7.82 -3.44
C ALA A 139 13.00 7.36 -2.55
N GLU A 140 12.70 6.83 -1.36
CA GLU A 140 13.67 6.25 -0.43
C GLU A 140 14.44 5.06 -1.02
N LEU A 141 13.81 4.29 -1.92
CA LEU A 141 14.42 3.11 -2.54
C LEU A 141 15.22 3.45 -3.80
N SER A 142 15.06 4.66 -4.34
CA SER A 142 15.76 5.07 -5.57
C SER A 142 17.24 5.31 -5.29
N SER A 143 18.12 4.96 -6.23
CA SER A 143 19.54 5.30 -6.13
C SER A 143 19.74 6.81 -6.15
N LEU A 144 20.84 7.31 -5.57
CA LEU A 144 21.15 8.74 -5.59
C LEU A 144 21.15 9.30 -7.01
N ALA A 145 21.73 8.58 -7.98
CA ALA A 145 21.75 8.99 -9.38
C ALA A 145 20.33 9.10 -9.98
N VAL A 146 19.46 8.11 -9.74
CA VAL A 146 18.07 8.12 -10.22
C VAL A 146 17.28 9.21 -9.53
N PHE A 147 17.52 9.39 -8.23
CA PHE A 147 16.88 10.42 -7.42
C PHE A 147 17.20 11.82 -7.96
N CYS A 148 18.49 12.14 -8.15
CA CYS A 148 18.90 13.42 -8.73
C CYS A 148 18.30 13.62 -10.12
N LYS A 149 18.38 12.61 -10.99
CA LYS A 149 17.81 12.70 -12.35
C LYS A 149 16.30 12.99 -12.34
N ARG A 150 15.53 12.30 -11.50
CA ARG A 150 14.06 12.49 -11.40
C ARG A 150 13.69 13.85 -10.83
N MET A 151 14.50 14.34 -9.91
CA MET A 151 14.31 15.63 -9.25
C MET A 151 14.88 16.80 -10.06
N GLY A 152 15.55 16.52 -11.19
CA GLY A 152 16.25 17.53 -11.98
C GLY A 152 17.44 18.15 -11.25
N LEU A 153 18.02 17.45 -10.27
CA LEU A 153 19.17 17.88 -9.47
C LEU A 153 20.49 17.52 -10.15
N ASP A 154 21.51 18.33 -9.91
CA ASP A 154 22.88 18.04 -10.29
C ASP A 154 23.47 16.99 -9.34
N LEU A 155 23.95 15.89 -9.91
CA LEU A 155 24.48 14.74 -9.16
C LEU A 155 25.78 15.09 -8.43
N ASP A 156 26.68 15.84 -9.07
CA ASP A 156 27.98 16.18 -8.49
C ASP A 156 27.80 17.15 -7.33
N LYS A 157 26.87 18.12 -7.46
CA LYS A 157 26.47 18.99 -6.35
C LYS A 157 25.81 18.21 -5.22
N ALA A 158 24.92 17.26 -5.53
CA ALA A 158 24.29 16.43 -4.50
C ALA A 158 25.33 15.61 -3.72
N VAL A 159 26.30 15.01 -4.40
CA VAL A 159 27.41 14.28 -3.76
C VAL A 159 28.26 15.23 -2.91
N ALA A 160 28.51 16.46 -3.39
CA ALA A 160 29.24 17.47 -2.63
C ALA A 160 28.47 17.89 -1.35
N SER A 161 27.16 18.08 -1.42
CA SER A 161 26.32 18.41 -0.25
C SER A 161 26.34 17.30 0.80
N ILE A 162 26.22 16.04 0.35
CA ILE A 162 26.21 14.89 1.25
C ILE A 162 27.60 14.73 1.93
N LYS A 163 28.69 14.83 1.16
CA LYS A 163 30.05 14.80 1.72
C LYS A 163 30.33 15.99 2.64
N GLY A 164 29.82 17.18 2.29
CA GLY A 164 29.92 18.38 3.11
C GLY A 164 29.15 18.31 4.42
N ALA A 165 28.17 17.41 4.52
CA ALA A 165 27.47 17.05 5.75
C ALA A 165 28.14 15.89 6.52
N GLU A 166 29.38 15.54 6.17
CA GLU A 166 30.16 14.43 6.77
C GLU A 166 29.51 13.04 6.60
N ILE A 167 28.66 12.88 5.59
CA ILE A 167 28.00 11.61 5.27
C ILE A 167 28.83 10.84 4.23
N GLU A 168 29.16 9.59 4.55
CA GLU A 168 29.88 8.71 3.63
C GLU A 168 28.97 8.21 2.49
N ILE A 169 29.45 8.35 1.25
CA ILE A 169 28.86 7.74 0.07
C ILE A 169 29.88 6.78 -0.55
N GLU A 170 29.51 5.51 -0.65
CA GLU A 170 30.32 4.49 -1.31
C GLU A 170 30.07 4.49 -2.82
N SER A 171 28.83 4.74 -3.24
CA SER A 171 28.45 4.78 -4.66
C SER A 171 27.17 5.58 -4.89
N THR A 172 27.07 6.24 -6.05
CA THR A 172 25.85 6.90 -6.52
C THR A 172 24.72 5.91 -6.87
N ALA A 173 25.03 4.61 -6.90
CA ALA A 173 24.06 3.53 -7.04
C ALA A 173 23.36 3.16 -5.71
N GLN A 174 23.88 3.61 -4.56
CA GLN A 174 23.24 3.37 -3.26
C GLN A 174 21.88 4.09 -3.20
N SER A 175 20.91 3.45 -2.56
CA SER A 175 19.60 4.05 -2.35
C SER A 175 19.67 5.22 -1.37
N ILE A 176 18.76 6.19 -1.52
CA ILE A 176 18.60 7.30 -0.57
C ILE A 176 18.45 6.76 0.85
N ARG A 177 17.66 5.70 1.04
CA ARG A 177 17.48 5.02 2.32
C ARG A 177 18.79 4.46 2.88
N ALA A 178 19.58 3.75 2.09
CA ALA A 178 20.82 3.15 2.58
C ALA A 178 21.84 4.22 3.01
N ILE A 179 21.92 5.32 2.28
CA ILE A 179 22.79 6.46 2.62
C ILE A 179 22.31 7.10 3.93
N ALA A 180 20.99 7.32 4.07
CA ALA A 180 20.39 7.91 5.25
C ALA A 180 20.56 7.02 6.49
N ASP A 181 20.25 5.73 6.38
CA ASP A 181 20.37 4.73 7.45
C ASP A 181 21.81 4.67 8.01
N LYS A 182 22.82 4.68 7.13
CA LYS A 182 24.25 4.65 7.54
C LYS A 182 24.65 5.91 8.30
N ALA A 183 24.02 7.05 7.99
CA ALA A 183 24.25 8.33 8.65
C ALA A 183 23.38 8.53 9.92
N GLY A 184 22.48 7.59 10.24
CA GLY A 184 21.50 7.75 11.31
C GLY A 184 20.46 8.84 11.02
N LEU A 185 20.21 9.11 9.74
CA LEU A 185 19.25 10.09 9.25
C LEU A 185 18.07 9.40 8.57
N THR A 186 16.98 10.14 8.41
CA THR A 186 15.84 9.72 7.58
C THR A 186 16.05 10.09 6.10
N PRO A 187 15.43 9.38 5.14
CA PRO A 187 15.45 9.74 3.72
C PRO A 187 15.03 11.20 3.47
N LYS A 188 14.08 11.70 4.25
CA LYS A 188 13.65 13.10 4.25
C LYS A 188 14.79 14.06 4.61
N GLU A 189 15.48 13.81 5.73
CA GLU A 189 16.57 14.68 6.18
C GLU A 189 17.72 14.69 5.17
N LEU A 190 18.05 13.52 4.61
CA LEU A 190 19.04 13.44 3.53
C LEU A 190 18.62 14.26 2.31
N HIS A 191 17.35 14.22 1.92
CA HIS A 191 16.82 15.06 0.85
C HIS A 191 16.94 16.56 1.15
N GLU A 192 16.65 16.98 2.38
CA GLU A 192 16.80 18.38 2.80
C GLU A 192 18.26 18.85 2.73
N ILE A 193 19.21 17.98 3.06
CA ILE A 193 20.66 18.24 2.91
C ILE A 193 21.04 18.41 1.44
N ILE A 194 20.60 17.51 0.57
CA ILE A 194 20.87 17.57 -0.88
C ILE A 194 20.37 18.88 -1.49
N LEU A 195 19.21 19.37 -1.05
CA LEU A 195 18.61 20.61 -1.55
C LEU A 195 19.32 21.89 -1.08
N LYS A 196 20.16 21.83 -0.04
CA LYS A 196 20.78 23.01 0.57
C LYS A 196 21.67 23.77 -0.41
N ASP A 197 22.46 23.06 -1.22
CA ASP A 197 23.39 23.66 -2.18
C ASP A 197 22.80 23.76 -3.61
N GLN A 198 21.50 23.51 -3.76
CA GLN A 198 20.77 23.60 -5.02
C GLN A 198 19.47 24.43 -4.89
N PRO A 199 19.58 25.71 -4.49
CA PRO A 199 18.43 26.54 -4.11
C PRO A 199 17.45 26.81 -5.25
N GLU A 200 17.91 26.85 -6.52
CA GLU A 200 17.05 27.08 -7.68
C GLU A 200 16.00 25.97 -7.86
N GLN A 201 16.39 24.72 -7.62
CA GLN A 201 15.49 23.56 -7.68
C GLN A 201 14.60 23.51 -6.43
N ARG A 202 15.12 23.91 -5.26
CA ARG A 202 14.34 24.07 -4.03
C ARG A 202 13.22 25.12 -4.19
N THR A 203 13.49 26.23 -4.89
CA THR A 203 12.47 27.25 -5.20
C THR A 203 11.46 26.78 -6.24
N ASN A 204 11.87 26.03 -7.27
CA ASN A 204 10.95 25.49 -8.27
C ASN A 204 9.97 24.46 -7.68
N MET A 205 10.38 23.74 -6.63
CA MET A 205 9.50 22.83 -5.87
C MET A 205 8.51 23.58 -4.95
N ASN A 206 8.89 24.75 -4.43
CA ASN A 206 8.06 25.55 -3.53
C ASN A 206 7.14 26.57 -4.25
N ALA A 207 7.50 26.97 -5.48
CA ALA A 207 6.83 28.06 -6.22
C ALA A 207 5.67 27.62 -7.14
N GLY A 208 5.25 26.35 -7.10
CA GLY A 208 4.07 25.89 -7.86
C GLY A 208 4.27 25.82 -9.38
N GLY A 209 5.43 25.38 -9.86
CA GLY A 209 5.54 24.84 -11.23
C GLY A 209 4.66 23.58 -11.34
N PRO A 210 4.02 23.28 -12.49
CA PRO A 210 2.84 22.43 -12.56
C PRO A 210 3.10 21.08 -11.91
N LEU A 211 2.71 20.99 -10.63
CA LEU A 211 2.43 19.74 -9.98
C LEU A 211 1.36 19.15 -10.87
N ASN A 212 1.71 18.09 -11.57
CA ASN A 212 0.74 17.30 -12.29
C ASN A 212 -0.30 16.89 -11.26
N GLN A 213 -1.39 17.65 -11.23
CA GLN A 213 -2.58 17.42 -10.42
C GLN A 213 -3.36 16.26 -11.07
N SER A 214 -2.65 15.17 -11.35
CA SER A 214 -3.20 13.88 -11.74
C SER A 214 -2.72 12.82 -10.75
N GLY A 215 -2.61 13.21 -9.48
CA GLY A 215 -2.48 12.34 -8.32
C GLY A 215 -3.75 12.28 -7.46
N MET A 216 -4.83 12.98 -7.84
CA MET A 216 -6.18 12.69 -7.34
C MET A 216 -6.72 11.42 -8.02
N HIS A 217 -5.98 10.32 -7.93
CA HIS A 217 -6.61 9.02 -7.93
C HIS A 217 -6.77 8.63 -6.46
N GLN A 218 -8.03 8.53 -6.09
CA GLN A 218 -8.56 7.98 -4.87
C GLN A 218 -7.98 6.57 -4.68
N ASP A 219 -6.77 6.48 -4.15
CA ASP A 219 -6.17 5.21 -3.77
C ASP A 219 -6.86 4.77 -2.49
N SER A 220 -8.03 4.15 -2.66
CA SER A 220 -8.67 3.33 -1.67
C SER A 220 -7.76 2.14 -1.37
N GLY A 221 -6.71 2.41 -0.57
CA GLY A 221 -5.84 1.42 0.03
C GLY A 221 -6.62 0.59 1.04
N TYR A 222 -7.43 -0.33 0.52
CA TYR A 222 -7.98 -1.47 1.23
C TYR A 222 -7.45 -2.72 0.52
N ASN A 223 -6.17 -3.05 0.76
CA ASN A 223 -5.62 -4.33 0.35
C ASN A 223 -6.20 -5.42 1.26
N ASN A 224 -7.34 -5.99 0.85
CA ASN A 224 -7.78 -7.29 1.33
C ASN A 224 -7.27 -8.36 0.35
N SER A 225 -6.23 -9.06 0.76
CA SER A 225 -5.85 -10.35 0.18
C SER A 225 -6.94 -11.37 0.53
N GLY A 226 -7.92 -11.52 -0.36
CA GLY A 226 -9.03 -12.45 -0.17
C GLY A 226 -9.62 -12.89 -1.49
N SER A 227 -9.22 -14.08 -1.92
CA SER A 227 -9.81 -14.88 -2.99
C SER A 227 -11.35 -14.90 -2.95
N GLY A 228 -12.00 -14.57 -4.06
CA GLY A 228 -13.44 -14.66 -4.21
C GLY A 228 -13.85 -15.05 -5.63
N MET A 229 -14.28 -16.30 -5.78
CA MET A 229 -15.16 -16.76 -6.85
C MET A 229 -16.44 -15.92 -6.88
N GLY A 230 -16.91 -15.55 -8.07
CA GLY A 230 -18.16 -14.81 -8.24
C GLY A 230 -18.48 -14.55 -9.71
N SER A 231 -19.19 -15.49 -10.31
CA SER A 231 -19.86 -15.45 -11.61
C SER A 231 -20.86 -14.29 -11.74
N GLY A 232 -20.86 -13.61 -12.90
CA GLY A 232 -21.89 -12.65 -13.29
C GLY A 232 -21.58 -11.98 -14.62
N MET A 233 -22.30 -12.40 -15.67
CA MET A 233 -22.15 -12.04 -17.09
C MET A 233 -22.12 -10.52 -17.36
N GLY A 234 -21.10 -10.08 -18.08
CA GLY A 234 -20.97 -8.73 -18.65
C GLY A 234 -19.68 -8.66 -19.48
N SER A 235 -19.82 -8.82 -20.78
CA SER A 235 -18.77 -8.97 -21.79
C SER A 235 -17.71 -7.85 -21.75
N GLY A 236 -16.46 -8.23 -21.51
CA GLY A 236 -15.31 -7.34 -21.61
C GLY A 236 -14.12 -7.88 -20.82
N ALA A 237 -13.38 -8.82 -21.41
CA ALA A 237 -12.21 -9.46 -20.82
C ALA A 237 -11.28 -8.44 -20.13
N GLY A 238 -11.32 -8.41 -18.79
CA GLY A 238 -10.36 -7.71 -17.94
C GLY A 238 -9.05 -8.48 -17.94
N SER A 239 -8.37 -8.49 -19.10
CA SER A 239 -7.04 -9.06 -19.27
C SER A 239 -6.13 -8.46 -18.19
N GLY A 240 -5.48 -9.32 -17.40
CA GLY A 240 -4.54 -8.96 -16.33
C GLY A 240 -3.27 -8.23 -16.79
N LEU A 241 -3.39 -7.42 -17.85
CA LEU A 241 -2.37 -6.62 -18.51
C LEU A 241 -1.53 -5.82 -17.53
N GLY A 242 -2.17 -5.18 -16.54
CA GLY A 242 -1.44 -4.35 -15.58
C GLY A 242 -0.44 -5.12 -14.70
N LYS A 243 -0.57 -6.45 -14.57
CA LYS A 243 0.37 -7.27 -13.79
C LYS A 243 1.50 -7.85 -14.64
N LEU A 244 1.37 -7.84 -15.96
CA LEU A 244 2.39 -8.37 -16.86
C LEU A 244 3.61 -7.46 -16.84
N THR A 245 4.79 -8.05 -16.86
CA THR A 245 6.03 -7.31 -17.17
C THR A 245 6.03 -6.87 -18.63
N LEU A 246 6.90 -5.92 -18.98
CA LEU A 246 7.08 -5.51 -20.37
C LEU A 246 7.51 -6.69 -21.26
N GLU A 247 8.39 -7.56 -20.76
CA GLU A 247 8.83 -8.79 -21.44
C GLU A 247 7.65 -9.73 -21.72
N GLU A 248 6.85 -10.05 -20.69
CA GLU A 248 5.67 -10.90 -20.82
C GLU A 248 4.60 -10.30 -21.73
N TYR A 249 4.45 -8.97 -21.72
CA TYR A 249 3.53 -8.26 -22.59
C TYR A 249 3.96 -8.33 -24.05
N CYS A 250 5.25 -8.09 -24.32
CA CYS A 250 5.82 -8.15 -25.66
C CYS A 250 5.75 -9.58 -26.24
N GLU A 251 6.09 -10.60 -25.46
CA GLU A 251 5.94 -12.00 -25.88
C GLU A 251 4.49 -12.34 -26.23
N ARG A 252 3.54 -11.91 -25.38
CA ARG A 252 2.11 -12.21 -25.57
C ARG A 252 1.48 -11.48 -26.75
N GLN A 253 1.99 -10.30 -27.11
CA GLN A 253 1.52 -9.51 -28.24
C GLN A 253 2.38 -9.69 -29.50
N ASN A 254 3.39 -10.57 -29.47
CA ASN A 254 4.34 -10.80 -30.55
C ASN A 254 5.04 -9.50 -31.00
N LEU A 255 5.51 -8.70 -30.02
CA LEU A 255 6.24 -7.45 -30.21
C LEU A 255 7.73 -7.64 -29.89
N ASP A 256 8.58 -6.93 -30.63
CA ASP A 256 10.01 -6.86 -30.31
C ASP A 256 10.27 -5.99 -29.06
N LEU A 257 10.90 -6.59 -28.05
CA LEU A 257 11.15 -5.96 -26.75
C LEU A 257 12.05 -4.71 -26.87
N ASN A 258 13.04 -4.74 -27.75
CA ASN A 258 13.96 -3.61 -27.93
C ASN A 258 13.26 -2.41 -28.57
N THR A 259 12.37 -2.67 -29.52
CA THR A 259 11.51 -1.65 -30.15
C THR A 259 10.56 -1.04 -29.13
N ALA A 260 9.91 -1.85 -28.29
CA ALA A 260 9.04 -1.36 -27.23
C ALA A 260 9.79 -0.49 -26.21
N LEU A 261 10.99 -0.91 -25.79
CA LEU A 261 11.86 -0.11 -24.91
C LEU A 261 12.26 1.23 -25.57
N GLY A 262 12.50 1.24 -26.88
CA GLY A 262 12.79 2.45 -27.65
C GLY A 262 11.64 3.46 -27.63
N ILE A 263 10.43 3.00 -27.95
CA ILE A 263 9.21 3.84 -27.96
C ILE A 263 8.92 4.40 -26.57
N LEU A 264 9.03 3.56 -25.54
CA LEU A 264 8.78 3.98 -24.15
C LEU A 264 9.82 5.01 -23.68
N ARG A 265 11.09 4.83 -24.08
CA ARG A 265 12.15 5.79 -23.79
C ARG A 265 11.94 7.12 -24.49
N GLU A 266 11.48 7.13 -25.74
CA GLU A 266 11.14 8.34 -26.49
C GLU A 266 9.97 9.11 -25.82
N LYS A 267 9.01 8.38 -25.26
CA LYS A 267 7.88 8.94 -24.51
C LYS A 267 8.22 9.34 -23.07
N GLY A 268 9.48 9.21 -22.65
CA GLY A 268 9.97 9.65 -21.34
C GLY A 268 9.89 8.61 -20.22
N ALA A 269 9.53 7.35 -20.53
CA ALA A 269 9.55 6.24 -19.57
C ALA A 269 10.85 5.44 -19.71
N VAL A 270 11.74 5.56 -18.73
CA VAL A 270 12.91 4.69 -18.60
C VAL A 270 12.49 3.46 -17.82
N VAL A 271 12.30 2.35 -18.52
CA VAL A 271 11.74 1.11 -18.00
C VAL A 271 12.68 -0.05 -18.32
N ASP A 272 12.67 -1.08 -17.50
CA ASP A 272 13.36 -2.34 -17.77
C ASP A 272 12.36 -3.41 -18.22
N LYS A 273 12.89 -4.55 -18.67
CA LYS A 273 12.07 -5.67 -19.16
C LYS A 273 11.15 -6.29 -18.08
N SER A 274 11.49 -6.12 -16.81
CA SER A 274 10.70 -6.60 -15.65
C SER A 274 9.65 -5.60 -15.16
N THR A 275 9.66 -4.36 -15.68
CA THR A 275 8.74 -3.32 -15.24
C THR A 275 7.33 -3.65 -15.68
N THR A 276 6.34 -3.53 -14.79
CA THR A 276 4.97 -3.93 -15.12
C THR A 276 4.28 -2.91 -16.02
N ILE A 277 3.39 -3.36 -16.91
CA ILE A 277 2.62 -2.47 -17.79
C ILE A 277 1.82 -1.44 -16.97
N ARG A 278 1.37 -1.76 -15.76
CA ARG A 278 0.74 -0.75 -14.89
C ARG A 278 1.71 0.33 -14.44
N ASP A 279 2.92 -0.04 -14.06
CA ASP A 279 3.93 0.93 -13.61
C ASP A 279 4.40 1.80 -14.76
N ILE A 280 4.57 1.22 -15.96
CA ILE A 280 4.87 1.96 -17.20
C ILE A 280 3.73 2.95 -17.51
N ALA A 281 2.46 2.55 -17.31
CA ALA A 281 1.32 3.43 -17.57
C ALA A 281 1.29 4.59 -16.57
N GLY A 282 1.64 4.31 -15.30
CA GLY A 282 1.85 5.32 -14.29
C GLY A 282 2.97 6.30 -14.65
N MET A 283 4.10 5.81 -15.17
CA MET A 283 5.22 6.66 -15.59
C MET A 283 4.86 7.59 -16.76
N LEU A 284 3.99 7.13 -17.66
CA LEU A 284 3.53 7.89 -18.83
C LEU A 284 2.25 8.72 -18.58
N ASN A 285 1.76 8.79 -17.33
CA ASN A 285 0.50 9.46 -16.96
C ASN A 285 -0.73 8.95 -17.73
N MET A 286 -0.73 7.67 -18.10
CA MET A 286 -1.83 7.02 -18.79
C MET A 286 -2.92 6.58 -17.81
N THR A 287 -4.18 6.84 -18.14
CA THR A 287 -5.34 6.51 -17.30
C THR A 287 -5.63 5.01 -17.25
N SER A 288 -5.07 4.23 -18.19
CA SER A 288 -5.25 2.78 -18.25
C SER A 288 -4.02 2.06 -18.78
N PRO A 289 -3.62 0.91 -18.19
CA PRO A 289 -2.61 0.01 -18.76
C PRO A 289 -2.91 -0.45 -20.18
N ARG A 290 -4.17 -0.35 -20.65
CA ARG A 290 -4.55 -0.65 -22.04
C ARG A 290 -3.99 0.38 -23.04
N GLN A 291 -3.76 1.62 -22.61
CA GLN A 291 -3.22 2.67 -23.49
C GLN A 291 -1.79 2.38 -23.91
N ILE A 292 -1.03 1.60 -23.11
CA ILE A 292 0.29 1.12 -23.53
C ILE A 292 0.18 0.20 -24.74
N GLY A 293 -0.85 -0.64 -24.81
CA GLY A 293 -1.03 -1.48 -25.99
C GLY A 293 -1.25 -0.68 -27.26
N ILE A 294 -1.99 0.43 -27.16
CA ILE A 294 -2.19 1.36 -28.29
C ILE A 294 -0.89 2.12 -28.60
N LEU A 295 -0.05 2.39 -27.60
CA LEU A 295 1.23 3.06 -27.80
C LEU A 295 2.28 2.14 -28.45
N LEU A 296 2.29 0.87 -28.09
CA LEU A 296 3.24 -0.14 -28.59
C LEU A 296 2.78 -0.81 -29.89
N HIS A 297 1.49 -0.65 -30.26
CA HIS A 297 0.92 -0.97 -31.57
C HIS A 297 0.36 0.30 -32.21
N PRO A 298 1.18 1.10 -32.94
CA PRO A 298 0.65 2.21 -33.73
C PRO A 298 -0.27 1.74 -34.86
#